data_AF-A0AAD7JJZ1-F1
#
_entry.id   AF-A0AAD7JJZ1-F1
#
_cell.length_a   1.000
_cell.length_b   1.000
_cell.length_c   1.000
_cell.angle_alpha   90.00
_cell.angle_beta   90.00
_cell.angle_gamma   90.00
#
_symmetry.space_group_name_H-M   'P 1'
#
loop_
_entity.id
_entity.type
_entity.pdbx_description
1 polymer ?
#
loop_
_entity_poly.entity_id
_entity_poly.type
_entity_poly.pdbx_seq_one_letter_code
_entity_poly.pdbx_strand_id
1 'polypeptide(L)'
;LDSNFDSNQAQEYGETPETESKNFAKIALPEIVPVLLHLLTQQEELAEEDEWNLSMAAGTCLSLLAGAVQDSVVPAVIPFIEAHI
;
A
#
# COMPACT_ATOMS: atom_id res chain seq x y z
N LEU A 1 2.81 -9.46 11.30
CA LEU A 1 1.40 -9.02 11.27
C LEU A 1 0.95 -9.04 9.83
N ASP A 2 0.82 -10.24 9.27
CA ASP A 2 0.17 -10.43 7.97
C ASP A 2 -1.17 -11.09 8.26
N SER A 3 -2.18 -10.25 8.50
CA SER A 3 -3.52 -10.71 8.87
C SER A 3 -4.11 -11.67 7.84
N ASN A 4 -3.67 -11.61 6.59
CA ASN A 4 -4.11 -12.52 5.54
C ASN A 4 -3.46 -13.90 5.69
N PHE A 5 -2.18 -13.96 6.07
CA PHE A 5 -1.49 -15.22 6.36
C PHE A 5 -2.10 -15.94 7.56
N ASP A 6 -2.38 -15.20 8.63
CA ASP A 6 -2.99 -15.75 9.84
C ASP A 6 -4.44 -16.24 9.56
N SER A 7 -5.19 -15.50 8.72
CA SER A 7 -6.53 -15.91 8.28
C SER A 7 -6.52 -17.19 7.44
N ASN A 8 -5.58 -17.29 6.49
CA ASN A 8 -5.46 -18.46 5.63
C ASN A 8 -5.07 -19.71 6.41
N GLN A 9 -4.16 -19.60 7.38
CA GLN A 9 -3.79 -20.73 8.24
C GLN A 9 -4.97 -21.18 9.12
N ALA A 10 -5.70 -20.25 9.75
CA ALA A 10 -6.87 -20.61 10.55
C ALA A 10 -7.90 -21.37 9.72
N GLN A 11 -8.15 -20.94 8.47
CA GLN A 11 -9.02 -21.66 7.54
C GLN A 11 -8.52 -23.08 7.20
N GLU A 12 -7.21 -23.29 7.08
CA GLU A 12 -6.61 -24.60 6.80
C GLU A 12 -6.84 -25.60 7.95
N TYR A 13 -6.79 -25.13 9.20
CA TYR A 13 -7.06 -25.94 10.40
C TYR A 13 -8.54 -26.00 10.79
N GLY A 14 -9.44 -25.34 10.04
CA GLY A 14 -10.86 -25.26 10.34
C GLY A 14 -11.19 -24.40 11.57
N GLU A 15 -10.27 -23.51 11.95
CA GLU A 15 -10.41 -22.57 13.06
C GLU A 15 -10.91 -21.21 12.56
N THR A 16 -11.60 -20.48 13.43
CA THR A 16 -11.95 -19.09 13.14
C THR A 16 -10.76 -18.18 13.47
N PRO A 17 -10.32 -17.30 12.55
CA PRO A 17 -9.22 -16.40 12.83
C PRO A 17 -9.54 -15.46 14.00
N GLU A 18 -8.57 -15.24 14.88
CA GLU A 18 -8.73 -14.33 16.03
C GLU A 18 -8.98 -12.89 15.59
N THR A 19 -8.46 -12.49 14.42
CA THR A 19 -8.61 -11.16 13.85
C THR A 19 -8.91 -11.25 12.36
N GLU A 20 -10.07 -10.75 11.94
CA GLU A 20 -10.45 -10.69 10.52
C GLU A 20 -10.12 -9.34 9.91
N SER A 21 -9.55 -9.34 8.70
CA SER A 21 -9.34 -8.12 7.92
C SER A 21 -10.67 -7.51 7.49
N LYS A 22 -10.93 -6.27 7.92
CA LYS A 22 -12.11 -5.49 7.50
C LYS A 22 -11.94 -4.81 6.14
N ASN A 23 -10.81 -5.02 5.47
CA ASN A 23 -10.52 -4.51 4.12
C ASN A 23 -10.67 -2.98 3.96
N PHE A 24 -10.50 -2.19 5.03
CA PHE A 24 -10.60 -0.72 4.97
C PHE A 24 -9.65 -0.12 3.93
N ALA A 25 -8.41 -0.61 3.89
CA ALA A 25 -7.41 -0.18 2.93
C ALA A 25 -7.90 -0.38 1.48
N LYS A 26 -8.52 -1.53 1.20
CA LYS A 26 -9.07 -1.85 -0.13
C LYS A 26 -10.22 -0.93 -0.52
N ILE A 27 -11.07 -0.55 0.43
CA ILE A 27 -12.19 0.39 0.20
C ILE A 27 -11.66 1.79 -0.08
N ALA A 28 -10.62 2.23 0.63
CA ALA A 28 -10.07 3.58 0.52
C ALA A 28 -9.06 3.76 -0.63
N LEU A 29 -8.72 2.69 -1.37
CA LEU A 29 -7.75 2.73 -2.47
C LEU A 29 -7.95 3.88 -3.46
N PRO A 30 -9.18 4.15 -3.97
CA PRO A 30 -9.39 5.21 -4.96
C PRO A 30 -9.02 6.61 -4.45
N GLU A 31 -9.11 6.84 -3.14
CA GLU A 31 -8.83 8.13 -2.51
C GLU A 31 -7.36 8.23 -2.06
N ILE A 32 -6.78 7.13 -1.56
CA ILE A 32 -5.43 7.12 -0.99
C ILE A 32 -4.37 7.09 -2.09
N VAL A 33 -4.54 6.27 -3.13
CA VAL A 33 -3.50 6.04 -4.15
C VAL A 33 -3.12 7.34 -4.89
N PRO A 34 -4.07 8.18 -5.36
CA PRO A 34 -3.72 9.43 -6.02
C PRO A 34 -2.90 10.37 -5.13
N VAL A 35 -3.20 10.43 -3.83
CA VAL A 35 -2.46 11.25 -2.86
C VAL A 35 -1.04 10.74 -2.69
N LEU A 36 -0.87 9.42 -2.50
CA LEU A 36 0.45 8.82 -2.35
C LEU A 36 1.30 9.00 -3.62
N LEU A 37 0.72 8.82 -4.80
CA LEU A 37 1.42 9.03 -6.07
C LEU A 37 1.82 10.50 -6.27
N HIS A 38 0.97 11.45 -5.89
CA HIS A 38 1.31 12.87 -5.90
C HIS A 38 2.48 13.17 -4.96
N LEU A 39 2.43 12.68 -3.72
CA LEU A 39 3.51 12.88 -2.73
C LEU A 39 4.83 12.23 -3.19
N LEU A 40 4.76 11.10 -3.91
CA LEU A 40 5.94 10.43 -4.48
C LEU A 40 6.69 11.31 -5.49
N THR A 41 6.00 12.28 -6.12
CA THR A 41 6.64 13.25 -7.04
C THR A 41 7.41 14.36 -6.32
N GLN A 42 7.20 14.52 -5.00
CA GLN A 42 7.84 15.57 -4.19
C GLN A 42 9.23 15.10 -3.74
N GLN A 43 10.11 14.81 -4.71
CA GLN A 43 11.48 14.37 -4.47
C GLN A 43 12.37 15.57 -4.17
N GLU A 44 13.23 15.43 -3.17
CA GLU A 44 14.15 16.47 -2.72
C GLU A 44 15.57 16.15 -3.21
N GLU A 45 16.03 16.84 -4.27
CA GLU A 45 17.33 16.57 -4.91
C GLU A 45 18.55 16.86 -4.01
N LEU A 46 18.34 17.64 -2.95
CA LEU A 46 19.37 18.04 -2.00
C LEU A 46 19.25 17.31 -0.65
N ALA A 47 18.39 16.29 -0.58
CA ALA A 47 18.24 15.51 0.64
C ALA A 47 19.52 14.70 0.93
N GLU A 48 19.88 14.62 2.20
CA GLU A 48 20.97 13.76 2.65
C GLU A 48 20.55 12.27 2.53
N GLU A 49 21.52 11.34 2.44
CA GLU A 49 21.25 9.91 2.18
C GLU A 49 20.34 9.26 3.25
N ASP A 50 20.43 9.75 4.48
CA ASP A 50 19.70 9.31 5.66
C ASP A 50 18.51 10.21 6.03
N GLU A 51 18.22 11.24 5.22
CA GLU A 51 17.10 12.15 5.44
C GLU A 51 15.76 11.50 5.05
N TRP A 52 14.83 11.45 6.00
CA TRP A 52 13.49 10.93 5.77
C TRP A 52 12.53 12.04 5.32
N ASN A 53 12.15 12.02 4.05
CA ASN A 53 11.28 13.03 3.45
C ASN A 53 9.90 12.48 3.04
N LEU A 54 9.05 13.37 2.50
CA LEU A 54 7.68 13.06 2.09
C LEU A 54 7.60 11.97 1.01
N SER A 55 8.48 12.01 0.01
CA SER A 55 8.49 11.03 -1.08
C SER A 55 8.85 9.62 -0.57
N MET A 56 9.79 9.51 0.38
CA MET A 56 10.15 8.25 1.02
C MET A 56 8.98 7.70 1.85
N ALA A 57 8.32 8.56 2.64
CA ALA A 57 7.13 8.19 3.39
C ALA A 57 6.00 7.70 2.49
N ALA A 58 5.77 8.37 1.36
CA ALA A 58 4.78 7.97 0.37
C ALA A 58 5.11 6.61 -0.26
N GLY A 59 6.38 6.38 -0.64
CA GLY A 59 6.84 5.10 -1.21
C GLY A 59 6.72 3.93 -0.23
N THR A 60 7.09 4.12 1.03
CA THR A 60 6.90 3.12 2.08
C THR A 60 5.42 2.87 2.36
N CYS A 61 4.59 3.91 2.43
CA CYS A 61 3.16 3.76 2.61
C CYS A 61 2.51 2.99 1.46
N LEU A 62 2.88 3.31 0.21
CA LEU A 62 2.41 2.60 -0.98
C LEU A 62 2.84 1.12 -0.97
N SER A 63 4.04 0.82 -0.50
CA SER A 63 4.55 -0.56 -0.38
C SER A 63 3.76 -1.37 0.66
N LEU A 64 3.48 -0.78 1.83
CA LEU A 64 2.65 -1.40 2.86
C LEU A 64 1.20 -1.58 2.39
N LEU A 65 0.66 -0.59 1.67
CA LEU A 65 -0.66 -0.64 1.08
C LEU A 65 -0.76 -1.78 0.05
N ALA A 66 0.22 -1.91 -0.84
CA ALA A 66 0.31 -3.00 -1.80
C ALA A 66 0.38 -4.37 -1.11
N GLY A 67 1.13 -4.50 -0.01
CA GLY A 67 1.13 -5.72 0.81
C GLY A 67 -0.24 -6.04 1.42
N ALA A 68 -0.99 -5.03 1.85
CA ALA A 68 -2.29 -5.20 2.47
C ALA A 68 -3.42 -5.54 1.47
N VAL A 69 -3.37 -4.98 0.26
CA VAL A 69 -4.48 -5.09 -0.73
C VAL A 69 -4.14 -5.94 -1.97
N GLN A 70 -2.88 -6.34 -2.11
CA GLN A 70 -2.34 -7.17 -3.19
C GLN A 70 -2.71 -6.60 -4.57
N ASP A 71 -3.19 -7.43 -5.48
CA ASP A 71 -3.52 -7.08 -6.87
C ASP A 71 -4.50 -5.90 -7.00
N SER A 72 -5.28 -5.61 -5.96
CA SER A 72 -6.25 -4.51 -5.96
C SER A 72 -5.59 -3.13 -6.16
N VAL A 73 -4.28 -3.00 -5.89
CA VAL A 73 -3.54 -1.74 -6.08
C VAL A 73 -3.23 -1.47 -7.55
N VAL A 74 -3.10 -2.50 -8.38
CA VAL A 74 -2.61 -2.39 -9.77
C VAL A 74 -3.49 -1.48 -10.63
N PRO A 75 -4.83 -1.65 -10.69
CA PRO A 75 -5.68 -0.77 -11.50
C PRO A 75 -5.65 0.69 -11.05
N ALA A 76 -5.31 0.96 -9.79
CA ALA A 76 -5.26 2.31 -9.23
C ALA A 76 -3.97 3.05 -9.62
N VAL A 77 -2.84 2.34 -9.83
CA VAL A 77 -1.54 2.95 -10.15
C VAL A 77 -1.25 3.04 -11.65
N ILE A 78 -1.79 2.12 -12.46
CA ILE A 78 -1.52 2.07 -13.91
C ILE A 78 -1.81 3.39 -14.63
N PRO A 79 -2.96 4.07 -14.42
CA PRO A 79 -3.25 5.31 -15.13
C PRO A 79 -2.21 6.41 -14.88
N PHE A 80 -1.65 6.47 -13.67
CA PHE A 80 -0.61 7.43 -13.35
C PHE A 80 0.71 7.11 -14.05
N ILE A 81 1.10 5.83 -14.06
CA ILE A 81 2.33 5.36 -14.72
C ILE A 81 2.25 5.64 -16.21
N GLU A 82 1.15 5.25 -16.87
CA GLU A 82 0.95 5.46 -18.31
C GLU A 82 0.95 6.96 -18.72
N ALA A 83 0.61 7.86 -17.80
CA ALA A 83 0.62 9.29 -18.05
C ALA A 83 2.01 9.95 -17.94
N HIS A 84 3.01 9.26 -17.38
CA HIS A 84 4.34 9.81 -17.08
C HIS A 84 5.51 9.00 -17.66
N ILE A 85 5.24 8.09 -18.59
CA ILE A 85 6.21 7.34 -19.40
C ILE A 85 6.50 8.00 -20.75
#